data_AF-A0A1L9WX96-F1
#
_entry.id   AF-A0A1L9WX96-F1
#
_cell.length_a   1.000
_cell.length_b   1.000
_cell.length_c   1.000
_cell.angle_alpha   90.00
_cell.angle_beta   90.00
_cell.angle_gamma   90.00
#
_symmetry.space_group_name_H-M   'P 1'
#
loop_
_entity.id
_entity.type
_entity.pdbx_description
1 polymer ?
#
loop_
_entity_poly.entity_id
_entity_poly.type
_entity_poly.pdbx_seq_one_letter_code
_entity_poly.pdbx_strand_id
1 'polypeptide(L)'
;MPSPHLKYMRACLALAEKSPARPTNFRVGALLLSRHEDDTTLEKDDQLLATGYTMELDGNTHAEQCCLANYAATKNVPADRVAEVLPDEPDRKLVMYVTMEPCGRRLSGNAPCVQRIIQTCGAGAGAGAGAGGGRRGIQKVYFGVKEPGTFVGHSEGCKQLTAAGIEWELVQGLEREILTVATAGHENREEEVRAAMETVETNIDDISAEERRRQAQVPRNPKKRVMEADLMGSQR
;
A
#
# COMPACT_ATOMS: atom_id res chain seq x y z
N MET A 1 -0.04 -4.06 -20.11
CA MET A 1 -1.30 -4.31 -19.38
C MET A 1 -1.22 -3.49 -18.11
N PRO A 2 -2.32 -2.85 -17.66
CA PRO A 2 -2.35 -2.19 -16.37
C PRO A 2 -1.90 -3.15 -15.27
N SER A 3 -1.19 -2.63 -14.26
CA SER A 3 -0.75 -3.46 -13.13
C SER A 3 -1.97 -4.10 -12.45
N PRO A 4 -1.98 -5.41 -12.15
CA PRO A 4 -3.06 -6.08 -11.46
C PRO A 4 -3.26 -5.52 -10.04
N HIS A 5 -2.25 -4.86 -9.47
CA HIS A 5 -2.37 -4.10 -8.22
C HIS A 5 -3.38 -2.95 -8.33
N LEU A 6 -3.64 -2.41 -9.52
CA LEU A 6 -4.61 -1.34 -9.73
C LEU A 6 -6.04 -1.73 -9.33
N LYS A 7 -6.42 -3.02 -9.43
CA LYS A 7 -7.77 -3.44 -9.00
C LYS A 7 -7.94 -3.28 -7.48
N TYR A 8 -6.92 -3.62 -6.71
CA TYR A 8 -6.90 -3.44 -5.26
C TYR A 8 -6.78 -1.98 -4.88
N MET A 9 -5.94 -1.22 -5.59
CA MET A 9 -5.80 0.21 -5.35
C MET A 9 -7.10 0.99 -5.63
N ARG A 10 -7.85 0.61 -6.68
CA ARG A 10 -9.21 1.16 -6.91
C ARG A 10 -10.19 0.79 -5.80
N ALA A 11 -10.10 -0.42 -5.24
CA ALA A 11 -10.92 -0.81 -4.10
C ALA A 11 -10.56 0.03 -2.85
N CYS A 12 -9.27 0.25 -2.58
CA CYS A 12 -8.81 1.16 -1.53
C CYS A 12 -9.31 2.59 -1.76
N LEU A 13 -9.30 3.08 -3.00
CA LEU A 13 -9.82 4.41 -3.34
C LEU A 13 -11.32 4.53 -3.06
N ALA A 14 -12.11 3.53 -3.44
CA ALA A 14 -13.54 3.49 -3.13
C ALA A 14 -13.82 3.43 -1.61
N LEU A 15 -12.92 2.84 -0.82
CA LEU A 15 -12.99 2.90 0.65
C LEU A 15 -12.66 4.31 1.17
N ALA A 16 -11.64 4.96 0.62
CA ALA A 16 -11.26 6.33 0.99
C ALA A 16 -12.42 7.32 0.78
N GLU A 17 -13.21 7.14 -0.28
CA GLU A 17 -14.41 7.94 -0.57
C GLU A 17 -15.52 7.80 0.50
N LYS A 18 -15.44 6.81 1.40
CA LYS A 18 -16.38 6.70 2.53
C LYS A 18 -16.02 7.61 3.70
N SER A 19 -14.75 8.00 3.83
CA SER A 19 -14.32 8.96 4.87
C SER A 19 -14.95 10.33 4.61
N PRO A 20 -15.41 11.07 5.64
CA PRO A 20 -15.87 12.44 5.45
C PRO A 20 -14.74 13.34 4.95
N ALA A 21 -15.06 14.26 4.03
CA ALA A 21 -14.15 15.31 3.60
C ALA A 21 -14.00 16.35 4.73
N ARG A 22 -12.78 16.46 5.29
CA ARG A 22 -12.46 17.44 6.34
C ARG A 22 -11.26 18.29 5.91
N PRO A 23 -11.15 19.54 6.40
CA PRO A 23 -10.07 20.46 6.01
C PRO A 23 -8.64 19.98 6.30
N THR A 24 -8.47 19.10 7.27
CA THR A 24 -7.15 18.74 7.81
C THR A 24 -6.85 17.24 7.81
N ASN A 25 -7.79 16.40 7.34
CA ASN A 25 -7.60 14.95 7.32
C ASN A 25 -7.58 14.44 5.88
N PHE A 26 -6.53 13.68 5.56
CA PHE A 26 -6.49 12.92 4.32
C PHE A 26 -7.51 11.77 4.35
N ARG A 27 -8.25 11.62 3.26
CA ARG A 27 -9.14 10.47 3.05
C ARG A 27 -8.32 9.31 2.49
N VAL A 28 -7.99 8.35 3.35
CA VAL A 28 -7.22 7.15 2.99
C VAL A 28 -8.10 5.91 3.13
N GLY A 29 -7.90 4.93 2.25
CA GLY A 29 -8.53 3.62 2.33
C GLY A 29 -7.49 2.51 2.28
N ALA A 30 -7.75 1.41 2.96
CA ALA A 30 -6.85 0.28 3.14
C ALA A 30 -7.59 -1.07 3.09
N LEU A 31 -6.89 -2.11 2.65
CA LEU A 31 -7.35 -3.49 2.72
C LEU A 31 -6.20 -4.43 3.07
N LEU A 32 -6.53 -5.55 3.70
CA LEU A 32 -5.60 -6.60 4.10
C LEU A 32 -6.01 -7.90 3.40
N LEU A 33 -5.06 -8.53 2.70
CA LEU A 33 -5.24 -9.78 1.98
C LEU A 33 -4.33 -10.87 2.55
N SER A 34 -4.79 -12.12 2.46
CA SER A 34 -3.94 -13.31 2.46
C SER A 34 -3.76 -13.77 1.02
N ARG A 35 -2.50 -13.84 0.56
CA ARG A 35 -2.13 -14.13 -0.83
C ARG A 35 -1.23 -15.35 -0.89
N HIS A 36 -1.45 -16.24 -1.85
CA HIS A 36 -0.51 -17.33 -2.15
C HIS A 36 0.83 -16.78 -2.65
N GLU A 37 1.95 -17.25 -2.09
CA GLU A 37 3.30 -16.73 -2.38
C GLU A 37 3.68 -16.89 -3.87
N ASP A 38 3.25 -17.98 -4.50
CA ASP A 38 3.49 -18.25 -5.93
C ASP A 38 2.49 -17.57 -6.90
N ASP A 39 1.48 -16.83 -6.42
CA ASP A 39 0.54 -16.15 -7.33
C ASP A 39 1.18 -14.89 -7.94
N THR A 40 1.93 -15.09 -9.02
CA THR A 40 2.52 -14.00 -9.83
C THR A 40 1.50 -13.27 -10.69
N THR A 41 0.29 -13.84 -10.85
CA THR A 41 -0.79 -13.25 -11.66
C THR A 41 -1.65 -12.28 -10.85
N LEU A 42 -1.66 -12.44 -9.52
CA LEU A 42 -2.52 -11.75 -8.55
C LEU A 42 -4.02 -11.97 -8.79
N GLU A 43 -4.41 -13.06 -9.45
CA GLU A 43 -5.76 -13.26 -9.97
C GLU A 43 -6.43 -14.54 -9.48
N LYS A 44 -5.72 -15.43 -8.78
CA LYS A 44 -6.23 -16.79 -8.58
C LYS A 44 -6.64 -17.12 -7.16
N ASP A 45 -6.13 -16.44 -6.13
CA ASP A 45 -6.35 -16.90 -4.75
C ASP A 45 -6.14 -15.85 -3.63
N ASP A 46 -6.47 -14.58 -3.91
CA ASP A 46 -6.43 -13.53 -2.90
C ASP A 46 -7.66 -13.59 -1.99
N GLN A 47 -7.43 -13.75 -0.69
CA GLN A 47 -8.48 -13.74 0.32
C GLN A 47 -8.51 -12.40 1.04
N LEU A 48 -9.63 -11.67 0.94
CA LEU A 48 -9.83 -10.44 1.69
C LEU A 48 -10.09 -10.74 3.17
N LEU A 49 -9.20 -10.23 4.03
CA LEU A 49 -9.29 -10.42 5.48
C LEU A 49 -10.05 -9.28 6.16
N ALA A 50 -9.72 -8.03 5.80
CA ALA A 50 -10.37 -6.85 6.34
C ALA A 50 -10.18 -5.64 5.44
N THR A 51 -11.00 -4.61 5.69
CA THR A 51 -10.90 -3.29 5.06
C THR A 51 -10.92 -2.22 6.14
N GLY A 52 -10.40 -1.04 5.80
CA GLY A 52 -10.38 0.11 6.66
C GLY A 52 -10.42 1.40 5.86
N TYR A 53 -11.02 2.46 6.38
CA TYR A 53 -10.82 3.82 5.88
C TYR A 53 -10.64 4.82 7.01
N THR A 54 -10.12 5.99 6.67
CA THR A 54 -9.86 7.07 7.63
C THR A 54 -11.14 7.44 8.37
N MET A 55 -11.08 7.52 9.70
CA MET A 55 -12.22 7.82 10.56
C MET A 55 -13.42 6.86 10.43
N GLU A 56 -13.20 5.62 9.98
CA GLU A 56 -14.23 4.57 10.04
C GLU A 56 -14.59 4.22 11.49
N LEU A 57 -13.59 4.20 12.37
CA LEU A 57 -13.74 4.01 13.80
C LEU A 57 -13.57 5.34 14.54
N ASP A 58 -14.21 5.46 15.70
CA ASP A 58 -14.22 6.67 16.52
C ASP A 58 -12.82 7.22 16.80
N GLY A 59 -12.71 8.55 16.73
CA GLY A 59 -11.48 9.29 16.98
C GLY A 59 -10.66 9.61 15.73
N ASN A 60 -9.41 10.02 15.92
CA ASN A 60 -8.47 10.36 14.85
C ASN A 60 -7.74 9.10 14.33
N THR A 61 -8.50 8.20 13.69
CA THR A 61 -8.04 6.91 13.20
C THR A 61 -7.64 6.98 11.73
N HIS A 62 -6.53 6.33 11.38
CA HIS A 62 -6.09 6.17 9.99
C HIS A 62 -6.64 4.87 9.40
N ALA A 63 -6.61 4.74 8.07
CA ALA A 63 -7.17 3.60 7.36
C ALA A 63 -6.56 2.26 7.77
N GLU A 64 -5.24 2.19 7.94
CA GLU A 64 -4.49 0.99 8.32
C GLU A 64 -4.83 0.57 9.76
N GLN A 65 -5.00 1.56 10.65
CA GLN A 65 -5.47 1.34 12.01
C GLN A 65 -6.88 0.75 12.03
N CYS A 66 -7.81 1.33 11.25
CA CYS A 66 -9.16 0.81 11.11
C CYS A 66 -9.16 -0.60 10.51
N CYS A 67 -8.36 -0.86 9.49
CA CYS A 67 -8.26 -2.15 8.82
C CYS A 67 -7.83 -3.27 9.79
N LEU A 68 -6.77 -3.03 10.58
CA LEU A 68 -6.31 -3.98 11.60
C LEU A 68 -7.32 -4.16 12.73
N ALA A 69 -7.92 -3.06 13.22
CA ALA A 69 -8.92 -3.12 14.28
C ALA A 69 -10.20 -3.86 13.83
N ASN A 70 -10.64 -3.66 12.60
CA ASN A 70 -11.76 -4.37 12.00
C ASN A 70 -11.47 -5.87 11.93
N TYR A 71 -10.27 -6.27 11.51
CA TYR A 71 -9.87 -7.68 11.51
C TYR A 71 -9.91 -8.27 12.94
N ALA A 72 -9.29 -7.59 13.90
CA ALA A 72 -9.25 -7.99 15.30
C ALA A 72 -10.67 -8.20 15.87
N ALA A 73 -11.61 -7.31 15.53
CA ALA A 73 -13.00 -7.42 15.93
C ALA A 73 -13.66 -8.71 15.40
N THR A 74 -13.40 -9.12 14.15
CA THR A 74 -13.92 -10.41 13.62
C THR A 74 -13.41 -11.64 14.38
N LYS A 75 -12.32 -11.49 15.13
CA LYS A 75 -11.68 -12.54 15.94
C LYS A 75 -11.97 -12.38 17.43
N ASN A 76 -12.79 -11.39 17.82
CA ASN A 76 -13.09 -11.05 19.22
C ASN A 76 -11.84 -10.79 20.07
N VAL A 77 -10.83 -10.12 19.50
CA VAL A 77 -9.66 -9.67 20.25
C VAL A 77 -9.50 -8.15 20.19
N PRO A 78 -8.89 -7.52 21.22
CA PRO A 78 -8.47 -6.12 21.16
C PRO A 78 -7.55 -5.82 19.96
N ALA A 79 -7.64 -4.60 19.42
CA ALA A 79 -6.90 -4.20 18.22
C ALA A 79 -5.37 -4.24 18.40
N ASP A 80 -4.87 -3.98 19.61
CA ASP A 80 -3.45 -4.09 19.96
C ASP A 80 -2.95 -5.54 20.06
N ARG A 81 -3.87 -6.52 20.09
CA ARG A 81 -3.59 -7.96 20.08
C ARG A 81 -3.86 -8.62 18.73
N VAL A 82 -4.08 -7.83 17.67
CA VAL A 82 -4.37 -8.35 16.31
C VAL A 82 -3.31 -9.33 15.81
N ALA A 83 -2.04 -9.12 16.18
CA ALA A 83 -0.92 -9.98 15.80
C ALA A 83 -1.12 -11.44 16.24
N GLU A 84 -1.84 -11.69 17.33
CA GLU A 84 -2.06 -13.04 17.86
C GLU A 84 -3.02 -13.88 17.00
N VAL A 85 -3.88 -13.22 16.22
CA VAL A 85 -4.99 -13.85 15.50
C VAL A 85 -4.87 -13.75 13.97
N LEU A 86 -3.85 -13.05 13.46
CA LEU A 86 -3.58 -13.00 12.03
C LEU A 86 -3.30 -14.40 11.46
N PRO A 87 -3.78 -14.73 10.24
CA PRO A 87 -3.50 -16.01 9.62
C PRO A 87 -2.00 -16.19 9.42
N ASP A 88 -1.51 -17.41 9.65
CA ASP A 88 -0.14 -17.82 9.35
C ASP A 88 -0.19 -19.19 8.69
N GLU A 89 -0.76 -19.20 7.49
CA GLU A 89 -0.91 -20.40 6.67
C GLU A 89 0.38 -20.65 5.88
N PRO A 90 0.81 -21.91 5.73
CA PRO A 90 1.88 -22.26 4.80
C PRO A 90 1.59 -21.69 3.39
N ASP A 91 2.65 -21.33 2.68
CA ASP A 91 2.60 -20.88 1.27
C ASP A 91 1.79 -19.59 1.02
N ARG A 92 1.39 -18.88 2.09
CA ARG A 92 0.68 -17.60 2.01
C ARG A 92 1.43 -16.48 2.72
N LYS A 93 1.33 -15.29 2.16
CA LYS A 93 1.81 -14.03 2.73
C LYS A 93 0.66 -13.06 2.98
N LEU A 94 0.79 -12.26 4.04
CA LEU A 94 -0.15 -11.17 4.32
C LEU A 94 0.30 -9.89 3.61
N VAL A 95 -0.64 -9.29 2.86
CA VAL A 95 -0.40 -8.13 1.99
C VAL A 95 -1.38 -7.02 2.34
N MET A 96 -0.87 -5.82 2.63
CA MET A 96 -1.69 -4.63 2.82
C MET A 96 -1.64 -3.75 1.57
N TYR A 97 -2.80 -3.27 1.12
CA TYR A 97 -2.89 -2.17 0.15
C TYR A 97 -3.46 -0.95 0.85
N VAL A 98 -2.91 0.22 0.56
CA VAL A 98 -3.37 1.49 1.12
C VAL A 98 -3.23 2.60 0.08
N THR A 99 -4.14 3.57 0.01
CA THR A 99 -4.06 4.60 -1.03
C THR A 99 -2.83 5.50 -0.89
N MET A 100 -2.41 5.79 0.34
CA MET A 100 -1.23 6.63 0.64
C MET A 100 -0.20 5.84 1.45
N GLU A 101 1.07 6.21 1.31
CA GLU A 101 2.17 5.68 2.14
C GLU A 101 1.80 5.67 3.63
N PRO A 102 1.98 4.53 4.34
CA PRO A 102 1.73 4.50 5.77
C PRO A 102 2.64 5.47 6.53
N CYS A 103 2.04 6.30 7.39
CA CYS A 103 2.79 7.32 8.11
C CYS A 103 3.86 6.71 9.04
N GLY A 104 5.08 7.24 8.96
CA GLY A 104 6.20 6.91 9.87
C GLY A 104 6.20 7.71 11.18
N ARG A 105 5.44 8.81 11.24
CA ARG A 105 5.27 9.68 12.41
C ARG A 105 3.85 10.25 12.43
N ARG A 106 3.33 10.58 13.62
CA ARG A 106 2.07 11.33 13.78
C ARG A 106 2.23 12.52 14.71
N LEU A 107 1.78 13.69 14.27
CA LEU A 107 1.75 14.90 15.10
C LEU A 107 0.78 14.79 16.27
N SER A 108 -0.26 13.94 16.15
CA SER A 108 -1.24 13.69 17.21
C SER A 108 -0.70 12.89 18.39
N GLY A 109 0.55 12.38 18.34
CA GLY A 109 1.12 11.51 19.37
C GLY A 109 0.66 10.05 19.35
N ASN A 110 -0.45 9.74 18.67
CA ASN A 110 -0.88 8.36 18.40
C ASN A 110 0.19 7.54 17.66
N ALA A 111 0.19 6.22 17.86
CA ALA A 111 1.10 5.31 17.19
C ALA A 111 1.02 5.44 15.64
N PRO A 112 2.17 5.61 14.94
CA PRO A 112 2.25 5.65 13.48
C PRO A 112 1.75 4.37 12.82
N CYS A 113 1.26 4.46 11.58
CA CYS A 113 0.74 3.30 10.85
C CYS A 113 1.81 2.26 10.60
N VAL A 114 3.04 2.67 10.26
CA VAL A 114 4.16 1.73 10.07
C VAL A 114 4.46 0.94 11.34
N GLN A 115 4.43 1.58 12.51
CA GLN A 115 4.63 0.88 13.78
C GLN A 115 3.53 -0.18 14.02
N ARG A 116 2.27 0.14 13.69
CA ARG A 116 1.16 -0.82 13.79
C ARG A 116 1.36 -2.02 12.85
N ILE A 117 1.84 -1.77 11.63
CA ILE A 117 2.16 -2.82 10.65
C ILE A 117 3.31 -3.70 11.17
N ILE A 118 4.41 -3.10 11.65
CA ILE A 118 5.57 -3.82 12.20
C ILE A 118 5.19 -4.68 13.41
N GLN A 119 4.32 -4.17 14.28
CA GLN A 119 3.84 -4.90 15.46
C GLN A 119 3.09 -6.19 15.11
N THR A 120 2.61 -6.34 13.85
CA THR A 120 2.00 -7.59 13.40
C THR A 120 2.99 -8.74 13.25
N CYS A 121 4.29 -8.45 13.06
CA CYS A 121 5.36 -9.44 12.83
C CYS A 121 5.93 -10.04 14.14
N GLY A 122 5.32 -9.74 15.30
CA GLY A 122 5.78 -10.19 16.62
C GLY A 122 7.02 -9.44 17.14
N ALA A 123 7.34 -9.65 18.41
CA ALA A 123 8.43 -8.96 19.13
C ALA A 123 9.87 -9.29 18.66
N GLY A 124 10.04 -9.99 17.53
CA GLY A 124 11.33 -10.46 17.01
C GLY A 124 11.75 -9.88 15.65
N ALA A 125 10.95 -9.00 15.03
CA ALA A 125 11.28 -8.44 13.70
C ALA A 125 12.40 -7.37 13.71
N GLY A 126 12.97 -7.08 14.88
CA GLY A 126 14.20 -6.31 15.01
C GLY A 126 15.40 -7.25 15.17
N ALA A 127 16.23 -7.32 14.12
CA ALA A 127 17.48 -8.09 14.01
C ALA A 127 17.34 -9.56 13.57
N GLY A 128 17.50 -9.78 12.26
CA GLY A 128 17.94 -11.05 11.68
C GLY A 128 16.86 -12.12 11.60
N ALA A 129 16.49 -12.50 10.38
CA ALA A 129 15.76 -13.73 10.12
C ALA A 129 16.54 -14.92 10.72
N GLY A 130 16.11 -15.38 11.89
CA GLY A 130 16.71 -16.47 12.62
C GLY A 130 15.66 -17.16 13.49
N ALA A 131 15.22 -18.33 13.01
CA ALA A 131 14.58 -19.42 13.75
C ALA A 131 14.04 -19.10 15.17
N GLY A 132 12.80 -18.60 15.24
CA GLY A 132 12.01 -18.54 16.46
C GLY A 132 10.54 -18.43 16.07
N GLY A 133 9.69 -19.35 16.56
CA GLY A 133 8.29 -19.58 16.13
C GLY A 133 7.29 -18.45 16.41
N GLY A 134 7.59 -17.22 16.01
CA GLY A 134 6.66 -16.10 15.95
C GLY A 134 5.87 -16.06 14.64
N ARG A 135 4.64 -15.55 14.67
CA ARG A 135 3.81 -15.37 13.48
C ARG A 135 4.42 -14.33 12.55
N ARG A 136 4.39 -14.57 11.24
CA ARG A 136 5.06 -13.72 10.24
C ARG A 136 4.47 -12.31 10.08
N GLY A 137 3.21 -12.10 10.44
CA GLY A 137 2.55 -10.80 10.30
C GLY A 137 2.41 -10.33 8.85
N ILE A 138 2.28 -9.01 8.66
CA ILE A 138 2.23 -8.37 7.33
C ILE A 138 3.64 -8.36 6.72
N GLN A 139 3.75 -8.90 5.51
CA GLN A 139 5.04 -9.08 4.84
C GLN A 139 5.25 -8.10 3.67
N LYS A 140 4.15 -7.58 3.10
CA LYS A 140 4.18 -6.69 1.93
C LYS A 140 3.16 -5.56 2.06
N VAL A 141 3.57 -4.34 1.71
CA VAL A 141 2.69 -3.16 1.65
C VAL A 141 2.73 -2.52 0.26
N TYR A 142 1.58 -2.40 -0.39
CA TYR A 142 1.42 -1.63 -1.61
C TYR A 142 0.75 -0.29 -1.31
N PHE A 143 1.27 0.80 -1.87
CA PHE A 143 0.61 2.10 -1.75
C PHE A 143 0.64 2.90 -3.03
N GLY A 144 -0.34 3.79 -3.24
CA GLY A 144 -0.51 4.46 -4.54
C GLY A 144 0.20 5.80 -4.66
N VAL A 145 0.43 6.51 -3.55
CA VAL A 145 1.21 7.76 -3.52
C VAL A 145 2.08 7.81 -2.28
N LYS A 146 3.24 8.46 -2.38
CA LYS A 146 4.07 8.83 -1.22
C LYS A 146 3.43 9.98 -0.45
N GLU A 147 3.78 10.13 0.82
CA GLU A 147 3.27 11.23 1.64
C GLU A 147 3.70 12.59 1.04
N PRO A 148 2.77 13.55 0.81
CA PRO A 148 3.10 14.84 0.21
C PRO A 148 4.21 15.57 0.98
N GLY A 149 5.23 16.07 0.27
CA GLY A 149 6.38 16.77 0.88
C GLY A 149 7.56 15.87 1.26
N THR A 150 7.45 14.55 1.09
CA THR A 150 8.60 13.66 1.17
C THR A 150 9.39 13.71 -0.15
N PHE A 151 10.46 14.51 -0.20
CA PHE A 151 11.46 14.38 -1.26
C PHE A 151 11.98 12.93 -1.23
N VAL A 152 11.94 12.27 -2.38
CA VAL A 152 12.37 10.88 -2.55
C VAL A 152 13.79 10.72 -2.02
N GLY A 153 13.91 9.99 -0.91
CA GLY A 153 15.11 9.91 -0.05
C GLY A 153 14.81 10.01 1.45
N HIS A 154 13.68 10.61 1.85
CA HIS A 154 13.32 10.83 3.27
C HIS A 154 11.98 10.25 3.72
N SER A 155 11.38 9.32 2.97
CA SER A 155 10.20 8.58 3.45
C SER A 155 10.57 7.77 4.70
N GLU A 156 10.18 8.30 5.86
CA GLU A 156 10.40 7.67 7.17
C GLU A 156 9.58 6.37 7.26
N GLY A 157 8.41 6.33 6.63
CA GLY A 157 7.58 5.14 6.59
C GLY A 157 8.24 3.99 5.85
N CYS A 158 8.71 4.21 4.62
CA CYS A 158 9.42 3.19 3.84
C CYS A 158 10.70 2.73 4.53
N LYS A 159 11.48 3.64 5.15
CA LYS A 159 12.69 3.28 5.90
C LYS A 159 12.39 2.32 7.04
N GLN A 160 11.35 2.61 7.84
CA GLN A 160 10.94 1.75 8.95
C GLN A 160 10.41 0.39 8.46
N LEU A 161 9.62 0.35 7.38
CA LEU A 161 9.16 -0.90 6.78
C LEU A 161 10.35 -1.76 6.30
N THR A 162 11.28 -1.18 5.54
CA THR A 162 12.48 -1.87 5.08
C THR A 162 13.35 -2.37 6.23
N ALA A 163 13.55 -1.55 7.27
CA ALA A 163 14.33 -1.95 8.45
C ALA A 163 13.71 -3.13 9.21
N ALA A 164 12.37 -3.25 9.18
CA ALA A 164 11.64 -4.37 9.77
C ALA A 164 11.53 -5.60 8.83
N GLY A 165 12.15 -5.56 7.64
CA GLY A 165 12.05 -6.65 6.66
C GLY A 165 10.70 -6.74 5.96
N ILE A 166 9.85 -5.71 6.06
CA ILE A 166 8.56 -5.64 5.37
C ILE A 166 8.80 -4.99 4.01
N GLU A 167 8.51 -5.76 2.96
CA GLU A 167 8.62 -5.27 1.60
C GLU A 167 7.54 -4.22 1.31
N TRP A 168 7.85 -3.26 0.45
CA TRP A 168 6.87 -2.30 -0.01
C TRP A 168 7.03 -1.96 -1.49
N GLU A 169 5.96 -1.48 -2.11
CA GLU A 169 5.95 -1.09 -3.52
C GLU A 169 4.95 0.04 -3.80
N LEU A 170 5.37 1.01 -4.62
CA LEU A 170 4.52 2.08 -5.11
C LEU A 170 3.74 1.60 -6.35
N VAL A 171 2.42 1.66 -6.29
CA VAL A 171 1.52 1.29 -7.40
C VAL A 171 1.19 2.52 -8.22
N GLN A 172 1.80 2.61 -9.40
CA GLN A 172 1.62 3.75 -10.31
C GLN A 172 0.31 3.68 -11.12
N GLY A 173 -0.19 4.85 -11.55
CA GLY A 173 -1.30 5.01 -12.49
C GLY A 173 -2.64 5.42 -11.88
N LEU A 174 -2.66 5.84 -10.61
CA LEU A 174 -3.82 6.38 -9.89
C LEU A 174 -3.48 7.59 -9.00
N GLU A 175 -2.31 8.18 -9.18
CA GLU A 175 -1.74 9.17 -8.27
C GLU A 175 -2.65 10.40 -8.18
N ARG A 176 -3.10 10.90 -9.33
CA ARG A 176 -4.01 12.05 -9.40
C ARG A 176 -5.35 11.74 -8.73
N GLU A 177 -5.95 10.59 -9.01
CA GLU A 177 -7.23 10.20 -8.42
C GLU A 177 -7.11 10.04 -6.90
N ILE A 178 -6.05 9.38 -6.43
CA ILE A 178 -5.77 9.19 -5.01
C ILE A 178 -5.60 10.53 -4.31
N LEU A 179 -4.77 11.44 -4.84
CA LEU A 179 -4.54 12.74 -4.23
C LEU A 179 -5.82 13.59 -4.21
N THR A 180 -6.61 13.52 -5.29
CA THR A 180 -7.90 14.23 -5.39
C THR A 180 -8.88 13.76 -4.33
N VAL A 181 -9.00 12.44 -4.12
CA VAL A 181 -9.85 11.89 -3.06
C VAL A 181 -9.28 12.22 -1.68
N ALA A 182 -7.98 12.02 -1.48
CA ALA A 182 -7.33 12.24 -0.19
C ALA A 182 -7.52 13.67 0.31
N THR A 183 -7.37 14.66 -0.56
CA THR A 183 -7.42 16.10 -0.22
C THR A 183 -8.80 16.72 -0.45
N ALA A 184 -9.85 15.93 -0.71
CA ALA A 184 -11.15 16.44 -1.14
C ALA A 184 -11.77 17.50 -0.20
N GLY A 185 -11.43 17.47 1.10
CA GLY A 185 -11.88 18.45 2.09
C GLY A 185 -10.93 19.61 2.37
N HIS A 186 -9.70 19.59 1.85
CA HIS A 186 -8.68 20.60 2.10
C HIS A 186 -8.99 21.88 1.32
N GLU A 187 -8.71 23.04 1.92
CA GLU A 187 -8.96 24.35 1.30
C GLU A 187 -8.11 24.56 0.04
N ASN A 188 -6.86 24.09 0.06
CA ASN A 188 -5.89 24.26 -1.04
C ASN A 188 -5.71 22.99 -1.87
N ARG A 189 -6.74 22.13 -1.96
CA ARG A 189 -6.65 20.80 -2.60
C ARG A 189 -6.05 20.81 -4.01
N GLU A 190 -6.36 21.80 -4.84
CA GLU A 190 -5.87 21.87 -6.23
C GLU A 190 -4.37 22.13 -6.28
N GLU A 191 -3.88 22.98 -5.39
CA GLU A 191 -2.46 23.27 -5.24
C GLU A 191 -1.71 22.07 -4.66
N GLU A 192 -2.26 21.41 -3.64
CA GLU A 192 -1.68 20.18 -3.06
C GLU A 192 -1.57 19.06 -4.10
N VAL A 193 -2.63 18.82 -4.87
CA VAL A 193 -2.63 17.81 -5.94
C VAL A 193 -1.59 18.17 -7.00
N ARG A 194 -1.53 19.43 -7.44
CA ARG A 194 -0.56 19.89 -8.43
C ARG A 194 0.88 19.70 -7.94
N ALA A 195 1.18 20.17 -6.73
CA ALA A 195 2.51 20.09 -6.14
C ALA A 195 2.96 18.63 -5.95
N ALA A 196 2.06 17.75 -5.48
CA ALA A 196 2.37 16.33 -5.34
C ALA A 196 2.61 15.66 -6.70
N MET A 197 1.82 15.99 -7.73
CA MET A 197 2.00 15.44 -9.08
C MET A 197 3.34 15.82 -9.74
N GLU A 198 3.84 17.03 -9.52
CA GLU A 198 5.15 17.45 -10.03
C GLU A 198 6.29 16.57 -9.49
N THR A 199 6.17 16.09 -8.25
CA THR A 199 7.16 15.19 -7.65
C THR A 199 7.08 13.76 -8.18
N VAL A 200 5.90 13.29 -8.60
CA VAL A 200 5.68 11.92 -9.09
C VAL A 200 6.40 11.68 -10.42
N GLU A 201 6.38 12.64 -11.35
CA GLU A 201 6.99 12.51 -12.68
C GLU A 201 8.51 12.24 -12.63
N THR A 202 9.17 12.60 -11.52
CA THR A 202 10.62 12.40 -11.33
C THR A 202 11.03 11.04 -10.76
N ASN A 203 10.09 10.15 -10.43
CA ASN A 203 10.35 8.89 -9.69
C ASN A 203 10.11 7.58 -10.47
N ILE A 204 10.25 7.61 -11.79
CA ILE A 204 9.97 6.45 -12.68
C ILE A 204 10.87 5.22 -12.40
N ASP A 205 11.92 5.34 -11.58
CA ASP A 205 12.90 4.27 -11.31
C ASP A 205 12.50 3.23 -10.24
N ASP A 206 11.37 3.42 -9.53
CA ASP A 206 10.96 2.59 -8.36
C ASP A 206 10.24 1.26 -8.72
N ILE A 207 10.53 0.63 -9.87
CA ILE A 207 9.93 -0.68 -10.22
C ILE A 207 10.67 -1.84 -9.52
N SER A 208 9.96 -2.56 -8.64
CA SER A 208 10.49 -3.69 -7.86
C SER A 208 10.94 -4.87 -8.73
N ALA A 209 11.85 -5.70 -8.21
CA ALA A 209 12.30 -6.92 -8.89
C ALA A 209 11.17 -7.95 -9.09
N GLU A 210 10.19 -7.98 -8.19
CA GLU A 210 8.98 -8.83 -8.29
C GLU A 210 8.14 -8.40 -9.50
N GLU A 211 7.89 -7.10 -9.65
CA GLU A 211 7.15 -6.56 -10.79
C GLU A 211 7.94 -6.71 -12.12
N ARG A 212 9.27 -6.56 -12.10
CA ARG A 212 10.11 -6.85 -13.28
C ARG A 212 10.04 -8.33 -13.69
N ARG A 213 10.10 -9.25 -12.72
CA ARG A 213 9.96 -10.70 -12.98
C ARG A 213 8.59 -11.02 -13.57
N ARG A 214 7.53 -10.42 -13.03
CA ARG A 214 6.17 -10.55 -13.57
C ARG A 214 6.08 -10.05 -15.01
N GLN A 215 6.56 -8.83 -15.27
CA GLN A 215 6.54 -8.24 -16.61
C GLN A 215 7.31 -9.08 -17.64
N ALA A 216 8.35 -9.80 -17.22
CA ALA A 216 9.09 -10.74 -18.07
C ALA A 216 8.34 -12.06 -18.33
N GLN A 217 7.49 -12.50 -17.40
CA GLN A 217 6.70 -13.74 -17.51
C GLN A 217 5.38 -13.57 -18.26
N VAL A 218 4.88 -12.33 -18.42
CA VAL A 218 3.67 -12.06 -19.21
C VAL A 218 4.01 -12.19 -20.72
N PRO A 219 3.35 -13.08 -21.48
CA PRO A 219 3.60 -13.23 -22.91
C PRO A 219 3.32 -11.90 -23.63
N ARG A 220 4.36 -11.32 -24.24
CA ARG A 220 4.23 -10.08 -25.01
C ARG A 220 3.33 -10.32 -26.22
N ASN A 221 2.19 -9.62 -26.25
CA ASN A 221 1.25 -9.67 -27.37
C ASN A 221 1.96 -9.22 -28.68
N PRO A 222 1.97 -10.04 -29.76
CA PRO A 222 2.73 -9.75 -30.99
C PRO A 222 2.38 -8.42 -31.67
N LYS A 223 1.20 -7.84 -31.38
CA LYS A 223 0.80 -6.52 -31.91
C LYS A 223 1.67 -5.36 -31.42
N LYS A 224 2.37 -5.49 -30.28
CA LYS A 224 3.26 -4.43 -29.78
C LYS A 224 4.56 -4.29 -30.61
N ARG A 225 4.94 -5.33 -31.35
CA ARG A 225 6.14 -5.35 -32.21
C ARG A 225 5.99 -4.50 -33.48
N VAL A 226 4.76 -4.25 -33.92
CA VAL A 226 4.48 -3.54 -35.17
C VAL A 226 4.57 -2.02 -34.97
N MET A 227 4.09 -1.52 -33.82
CA MET A 227 4.15 -0.08 -33.51
C MET A 227 5.57 0.44 -33.22
N GLU A 228 6.45 -0.37 -32.60
CA GLU A 228 7.86 0.04 -32.39
C GLU A 228 8.69 0.01 -33.67
N ALA A 229 8.36 -0.87 -34.63
CA ALA A 229 9.02 -0.92 -35.94
C ALA A 229 8.61 0.26 -36.83
N ASP A 230 7.35 0.69 -36.79
CA ASP A 230 6.86 1.83 -37.59
C ASP A 230 7.42 3.18 -37.10
N LEU A 231 7.71 3.31 -35.79
CA LEU A 231 8.32 4.53 -35.24
C LEU A 231 9.83 4.67 -35.54
N MET A 232 10.53 3.58 -35.84
CA MET A 232 11.94 3.60 -36.27
C MET A 232 12.13 3.61 -37.79
N GLY A 233 11.05 3.53 -38.57
CA GLY A 233 11.08 3.43 -40.04
C GLY A 233 10.99 4.75 -40.81
N SER A 234 10.75 5.89 -40.15
CA SER A 234 10.51 7.18 -40.83
C SER A 234 11.68 8.19 -40.76
N GLN A 235 12.90 7.70 -40.59
CA GLN A 235 14.12 8.49 -40.83
C GLN A 235 15.01 7.79 -41.86
N ARG A 236 14.61 7.87 -43.13
CA ARG A 236 15.51 7.79 -44.29
C ARG A 236 15.00 8.71 -45.39
#